data_AF-A0A6G3SQX3-F1
#
_entry.id   AF-A0A6G3SQX3-F1
#
_cell.length_a   1.000
_cell.length_b   1.000
_cell.length_c   1.000
_cell.angle_alpha   90.00
_cell.angle_beta   90.00
_cell.angle_gamma   90.00
#
_symmetry.space_group_name_H-M   'P 1'
#
loop_
_entity.id
_entity.type
_entity.pdbx_description
1 polymer ?
#
loop_
_entity_poly.entity_id
_entity_poly.type
_entity_poly.pdbx_seq_one_letter_code
_entity_poly.pdbx_strand_id
1 'polypeptide(L)'
;AALHCAGAGVDWAALLDRCGGGRVRLPTYPFQRRSHWRGPAPYTPPAPPASLTEPPAPTGGAAPSSPRSTEDRMTEQAVLDRVLELTARHLGHRPDEVAADRTFVGLGADSLQLIGMVRQLEAEFGTEISMREVLEEAGTPRLTAALIAGRAAAATTRAGTATAATTTTTEAAAAVKPMPVATAQTPTPVAIQPMPVATEPTPVPVPVTDAPVYATRAEVAALSEQIRQLAEVQAAMVTQLSEAVALLTARTSGTDGR
;
A
#
# COMPACT_ATOMS: atom_id res chain seq x y z
N ALA A 1 15.13 -2.89 37.18
CA ALA A 1 15.35 -3.83 36.06
C ALA A 1 16.19 -5.04 36.48
N ALA A 2 17.41 -4.86 37.02
CA ALA A 2 18.32 -5.98 37.36
C ALA A 2 17.73 -7.03 38.32
N LEU A 3 16.98 -6.61 39.35
CA LEU A 3 16.36 -7.54 40.32
C LEU A 3 15.28 -8.45 39.70
N HIS A 4 14.51 -7.96 38.73
CA HIS A 4 13.51 -8.77 38.03
C HIS A 4 14.18 -9.81 37.13
N CYS A 5 15.27 -9.44 36.43
CA CYS A 5 16.07 -10.38 35.65
C CYS A 5 16.74 -11.46 36.53
N ALA A 6 16.98 -11.16 37.81
CA ALA A 6 17.48 -12.09 38.81
C ALA A 6 16.37 -12.96 39.47
N GLY A 7 15.12 -12.85 39.02
CA GLY A 7 14.00 -13.67 39.49
C GLY A 7 13.31 -13.15 40.76
N ALA A 8 13.55 -11.90 41.17
CA ALA A 8 12.79 -11.30 42.26
C ALA A 8 11.29 -11.23 41.86
N GLY A 9 10.42 -11.69 42.77
CA GLY A 9 8.97 -11.65 42.57
C GLY A 9 8.48 -10.21 42.44
N VAL A 10 7.73 -9.92 41.38
CA VAL A 10 7.06 -8.64 41.19
C VAL A 10 5.64 -8.75 41.71
N ASP A 11 5.27 -7.87 42.64
CA ASP A 11 3.88 -7.71 43.04
C ASP A 11 3.11 -6.94 41.96
N TRP A 12 2.50 -7.69 41.06
CA TRP A 12 1.68 -7.14 39.98
C TRP A 12 0.42 -6.44 40.48
N ALA A 13 -0.10 -6.81 41.66
CA ALA A 13 -1.29 -6.18 42.22
C ALA A 13 -0.96 -4.75 42.67
N ALA A 14 0.14 -4.57 43.41
CA ALA A 14 0.61 -3.24 43.81
C ALA A 14 1.01 -2.36 42.61
N LEU A 15 1.54 -2.95 41.54
CA LEU A 15 1.92 -2.23 40.33
C LEU A 15 0.71 -1.72 39.54
N LEU A 16 -0.36 -2.52 39.44
CA LEU A 16 -1.52 -2.25 38.59
C LEU A 16 -2.66 -1.50 39.30
N ASP A 17 -2.63 -1.40 40.63
CA ASP A 17 -3.67 -0.78 41.46
C ASP A 17 -4.03 0.64 41.02
N ARG A 18 -3.03 1.44 40.60
CA ARG A 18 -3.23 2.82 40.12
C ARG A 18 -3.50 2.96 38.63
N CYS A 19 -3.42 1.86 37.87
CA CYS A 19 -3.59 1.86 36.42
C CYS A 19 -4.96 1.30 35.98
N GLY A 20 -5.80 0.85 36.91
CA GLY A 20 -7.12 0.28 36.59
C GLY A 20 -7.07 -1.04 35.81
N GLY A 21 -5.92 -1.72 35.81
CA GLY A 21 -5.73 -2.98 35.09
C GLY A 21 -6.38 -4.15 35.80
N GLY A 22 -7.26 -4.88 35.11
CA GLY A 22 -7.95 -6.07 35.64
C GLY A 22 -7.42 -7.38 35.06
N ARG A 23 -7.70 -8.50 35.75
CA ARG A 23 -7.44 -9.85 35.19
C ARG A 23 -8.50 -10.14 34.13
N VAL A 24 -8.09 -10.27 32.88
CA VAL A 24 -8.98 -10.64 31.76
C VAL A 24 -8.85 -12.13 31.48
N ARG A 25 -9.95 -12.79 31.07
CA ARG A 25 -9.87 -14.18 30.61
C ARG A 25 -9.01 -14.25 29.36
N LEU A 26 -8.07 -15.18 29.35
CA LEU A 26 -7.26 -15.45 28.17
C LEU A 26 -8.16 -15.99 27.05
N PRO A 27 -7.99 -15.56 25.79
CA PRO A 27 -8.68 -16.16 24.66
C PRO A 27 -8.46 -17.68 24.62
N THR A 28 -9.52 -18.46 24.41
CA THR A 28 -9.47 -19.94 24.38
C THR A 28 -8.88 -20.51 23.08
N TYR A 29 -8.43 -19.65 22.17
CA TYR A 29 -7.91 -20.07 20.88
C TYR A 29 -6.42 -20.42 20.99
N PRO A 30 -5.95 -21.49 20.33
CA PRO A 30 -4.53 -21.82 20.31
C PRO A 30 -3.70 -20.70 19.64
N PHE A 31 -2.66 -20.23 20.33
CA PHE A 31 -1.71 -19.29 19.71
C PHE A 31 -1.00 -19.97 18.52
N GLN A 32 -0.98 -19.30 17.37
CA GLN A 32 -0.13 -19.73 16.26
C GLN A 32 1.34 -19.65 16.68
N ARG A 33 2.11 -20.70 16.43
CA ARG A 33 3.54 -20.78 16.79
C ARG A 33 4.42 -20.03 15.79
N ARG A 34 4.06 -18.79 15.45
CA ARG A 34 4.88 -17.89 14.62
C ARG A 34 5.57 -16.87 15.52
N SER A 35 6.86 -16.67 15.30
CA SER A 35 7.62 -15.64 16.02
C SER A 35 7.30 -14.28 15.40
N HIS A 36 6.76 -13.37 16.20
CA HIS A 36 6.51 -11.98 15.82
C HIS A 36 7.50 -11.01 16.48
N TRP A 37 8.65 -11.51 16.96
CA TRP A 37 9.65 -10.70 17.63
C TRP A 37 10.24 -9.65 16.68
N ARG A 38 10.14 -8.37 17.04
CA ARG A 38 10.85 -7.28 16.39
C ARG A 38 12.09 -6.95 17.22
N GLY A 39 13.27 -7.30 16.73
CA GLY A 39 14.55 -7.11 17.42
C GLY A 39 15.52 -8.26 17.14
N PRO A 40 16.76 -8.20 17.66
CA PRO A 40 17.70 -9.32 17.53
C PRO A 40 17.06 -10.59 18.09
N ALA A 41 17.17 -11.67 17.32
CA ALA A 41 16.49 -12.92 17.62
C ALA A 41 16.85 -13.39 19.03
N PRO A 42 15.86 -13.75 19.87
CA PRO A 42 16.16 -14.31 21.18
C PRO A 42 16.97 -15.60 21.00
N TYR A 43 17.97 -15.76 21.85
CA TYR A 43 18.82 -16.96 21.89
C TYR A 43 17.94 -18.20 21.99
N THR A 44 17.97 -19.02 20.94
CA THR A 44 17.26 -20.29 20.90
C THR A 44 18.27 -21.38 21.26
N PRO A 45 18.12 -22.08 22.40
CA PRO A 45 18.94 -23.24 22.69
C PRO A 45 18.68 -24.34 21.65
N PRO A 46 19.70 -25.12 21.25
CA PRO A 46 19.56 -26.13 20.20
C PRO A 46 18.53 -27.20 20.61
N ALA A 47 17.54 -27.42 19.74
CA ALA A 47 16.56 -28.48 19.91
C ALA A 47 17.18 -29.87 19.62
N PRO A 48 16.76 -30.93 20.33
CA PRO A 48 17.15 -32.30 20.00
C PRO A 48 16.57 -32.72 18.63
N PRO A 49 17.21 -33.66 17.91
CA PRO A 49 16.86 -33.98 16.53
C PRO A 49 15.46 -34.59 16.43
N ALA A 50 14.57 -33.90 15.70
CA ALA A 50 13.28 -34.41 15.28
C ALA A 50 13.45 -35.33 14.06
N SER A 51 12.83 -36.50 14.14
CA SER A 51 12.80 -37.54 13.10
C SER A 51 12.30 -37.01 11.75
N LEU A 52 12.94 -37.48 10.69
CA LEU A 52 12.55 -37.30 9.30
C LEU A 52 11.12 -37.81 9.08
N THR A 53 10.20 -36.90 8.74
CA THR A 53 8.94 -37.25 8.07
C THR A 53 9.05 -36.80 6.62
N GLU A 54 9.04 -37.80 5.74
CA GLU A 54 9.11 -37.69 4.28
C GLU A 54 7.86 -36.98 3.71
N PRO A 55 8.02 -36.06 2.72
CA PRO A 55 6.90 -35.38 2.08
C PRO A 55 6.18 -36.27 1.05
N PRO A 56 4.83 -36.26 0.98
CA PRO A 56 4.11 -36.95 -0.09
C PRO A 56 4.19 -36.18 -1.42
N ALA A 57 4.37 -36.94 -2.49
CA ALA A 57 4.51 -36.50 -3.88
C ALA A 57 3.28 -35.72 -4.42
N PRO A 58 3.47 -34.76 -5.35
CA PRO A 58 2.37 -34.07 -6.01
C PRO A 58 1.71 -34.98 -7.05
N THR A 59 0.41 -35.25 -6.87
CA THR A 59 -0.43 -35.86 -7.90
C THR A 59 -0.89 -34.77 -8.87
N GLY A 60 -0.63 -35.01 -10.15
CA GLY A 60 -0.95 -34.12 -11.25
C GLY A 60 -2.45 -33.88 -11.43
N GLY A 61 -2.75 -32.64 -11.81
CA GLY A 61 -4.06 -32.19 -12.29
C GLY A 61 -3.84 -31.05 -13.27
N ALA A 62 -3.24 -31.33 -14.42
CA ALA A 62 -3.11 -30.36 -15.51
C ALA A 62 -4.44 -30.30 -16.28
N ALA A 63 -5.23 -29.26 -16.01
CA ALA A 63 -6.34 -28.88 -16.86
C ALA A 63 -5.81 -28.18 -18.14
N PRO A 64 -6.51 -28.30 -19.29
CA PRO A 64 -6.03 -27.82 -20.58
C PRO A 64 -5.98 -26.29 -20.61
N SER A 65 -4.78 -25.74 -20.73
CA SER A 65 -4.57 -24.30 -20.95
C SER A 65 -4.71 -24.01 -22.44
N SER A 66 -5.69 -23.17 -22.79
CA SER A 66 -5.85 -22.57 -24.12
C SER A 66 -4.56 -21.86 -24.57
N PRO A 67 -4.30 -21.73 -25.89
CA PRO A 67 -3.03 -21.26 -26.44
C PRO A 67 -2.85 -19.72 -26.38
N ARG A 68 -3.34 -19.05 -25.34
CA ARG A 68 -2.94 -17.66 -25.07
C ARG A 68 -1.43 -17.70 -24.77
N SER A 69 -0.69 -17.07 -25.65
CA SER A 69 0.74 -17.28 -25.90
C SER A 69 1.58 -17.41 -24.64
N THR A 70 2.55 -18.33 -24.65
CA THR A 70 3.53 -18.56 -23.59
C THR A 70 4.16 -17.25 -23.07
N GLU A 71 4.32 -16.25 -23.93
CA GLU A 71 4.80 -14.90 -23.61
C GLU A 71 3.88 -14.15 -22.63
N ASP A 72 2.56 -14.19 -22.83
CA ASP A 72 1.58 -13.59 -21.90
C ASP A 72 1.61 -14.31 -20.54
N ARG A 73 1.84 -15.63 -20.55
CA ARG A 73 1.96 -16.40 -19.31
C ARG A 73 3.26 -16.10 -18.56
N MET A 74 4.35 -15.84 -19.29
CA MET A 74 5.62 -15.43 -18.69
C MET A 74 5.56 -14.01 -18.13
N THR A 75 4.87 -13.08 -18.81
CA THR A 75 4.67 -11.72 -18.29
C THR A 75 3.72 -11.73 -17.08
N GLU A 76 2.63 -12.48 -17.11
CA GLU A 76 1.74 -12.64 -15.95
C GLU A 76 2.47 -13.26 -14.74
N GLN A 77 3.31 -14.27 -14.97
CA GLN A 77 4.10 -14.89 -13.90
C GLN A 77 5.12 -13.90 -13.31
N ALA A 78 5.79 -13.10 -14.13
CA ALA A 78 6.72 -12.07 -13.65
C ALA A 78 6.01 -10.98 -12.83
N VAL A 79 4.79 -10.59 -13.24
CA VAL A 79 3.95 -9.67 -12.46
C VAL A 79 3.54 -10.32 -11.14
N LEU A 80 3.17 -11.60 -11.15
CA LEU A 80 2.80 -12.34 -9.94
C LEU A 80 3.95 -12.41 -8.95
N ASP A 81 5.15 -12.78 -9.40
CA ASP A 81 6.35 -12.86 -8.55
C ASP A 81 6.62 -11.49 -7.90
N ARG A 82 6.43 -10.40 -8.65
CA ARG A 82 6.61 -9.06 -8.13
C ARG A 82 5.52 -8.63 -7.15
N VAL A 83 4.26 -8.95 -7.42
CA VAL A 83 3.14 -8.71 -6.50
C VAL A 83 3.37 -9.45 -5.19
N LEU A 84 3.82 -10.70 -5.24
CA LEU A 84 4.15 -11.50 -4.05
C LEU A 84 5.29 -10.87 -3.24
N GLU A 85 6.35 -10.42 -3.91
CA GLU A 85 7.48 -9.75 -3.26
C GLU A 85 7.05 -8.46 -2.55
N LEU A 86 6.22 -7.63 -3.20
CA LEU A 86 5.69 -6.40 -2.62
C LEU A 86 4.77 -6.68 -1.44
N THR A 87 3.87 -7.65 -1.60
CA THR A 87 2.96 -8.10 -0.55
C THR A 87 3.74 -8.57 0.68
N ALA A 88 4.77 -9.40 0.48
CA ALA A 88 5.63 -9.89 1.55
C ALA A 88 6.38 -8.76 2.25
N ARG A 89 6.99 -7.84 1.48
CA ARG A 89 7.71 -6.67 2.02
C ARG A 89 6.79 -5.81 2.89
N HIS A 90 5.56 -5.58 2.47
CA HIS A 90 4.62 -4.70 3.16
C HIS A 90 4.01 -5.34 4.42
N LEU A 91 3.84 -6.66 4.42
CA LEU A 91 3.36 -7.45 5.56
C LEU A 91 4.48 -7.83 6.55
N GLY A 92 5.75 -7.63 6.20
CA GLY A 92 6.89 -8.10 6.97
C GLY A 92 7.04 -9.63 6.95
N HIS A 93 6.61 -10.26 5.85
CA HIS A 93 6.77 -11.68 5.59
C HIS A 93 7.90 -11.94 4.60
N ARG A 94 8.37 -13.19 4.53
CA ARG A 94 9.19 -13.65 3.41
C ARG A 94 8.30 -13.92 2.20
N PRO A 95 8.78 -13.74 0.96
CA PRO A 95 8.00 -14.03 -0.25
C PRO A 95 7.46 -15.47 -0.26
N ASP A 96 8.24 -16.42 0.25
CA ASP A 96 7.86 -17.85 0.32
C ASP A 96 6.72 -18.13 1.33
N GLU A 97 6.43 -17.20 2.24
CA GLU A 97 5.36 -17.34 3.25
C GLU A 97 4.01 -16.78 2.76
N VAL A 98 4.00 -16.10 1.61
CA VAL A 98 2.80 -15.48 1.02
C VAL A 98 2.19 -16.41 -0.01
N ALA A 99 1.03 -16.99 0.31
CA ALA A 99 0.29 -17.84 -0.62
C ALA A 99 -0.45 -16.99 -1.68
N ALA A 100 -0.22 -17.29 -2.96
CA ALA A 100 -0.78 -16.53 -4.09
C ALA A 100 -2.31 -16.52 -4.17
N ASP A 101 -2.95 -17.59 -3.67
CA ASP A 101 -4.41 -17.76 -3.68
C ASP A 101 -5.07 -17.34 -2.35
N ARG A 102 -4.30 -16.82 -1.39
CA ARG A 102 -4.83 -16.35 -0.10
C ARG A 102 -5.18 -14.87 -0.19
N THR A 103 -6.28 -14.49 0.45
CA THR A 103 -6.72 -13.09 0.43
C THR A 103 -5.74 -12.21 1.22
N PHE A 104 -5.58 -10.95 0.81
CA PHE A 104 -4.72 -10.00 1.52
C PHE A 104 -5.11 -9.83 2.99
N VAL A 105 -6.41 -9.71 3.27
CA VAL A 105 -6.93 -9.65 4.64
C VAL A 105 -6.62 -10.96 5.39
N GLY A 106 -6.74 -12.11 4.71
CA GLY A 106 -6.40 -13.42 5.26
C GLY A 106 -4.90 -13.59 5.56
N LEU A 107 -4.03 -12.86 4.86
CA LEU A 107 -2.59 -12.77 5.12
C LEU A 107 -2.25 -11.79 6.26
N GLY A 108 -3.24 -11.05 6.76
CA GLY A 108 -3.07 -10.07 7.83
C GLY A 108 -2.82 -8.64 7.34
N ALA A 109 -3.13 -8.33 6.08
CA ALA A 109 -3.03 -6.96 5.56
C ALA A 109 -4.07 -6.06 6.22
N ASP A 110 -3.60 -4.95 6.79
CA ASP A 110 -4.48 -3.86 7.22
C ASP A 110 -4.81 -2.88 6.07
N SER A 111 -5.81 -2.02 6.27
CA SER A 111 -6.25 -1.08 5.23
C SER A 111 -5.16 -0.09 4.81
N LEU A 112 -4.27 0.34 5.71
CA LEU A 112 -3.18 1.27 5.38
C LEU A 112 -2.08 0.57 4.59
N GLN A 113 -1.77 -0.66 4.95
CA GLN A 113 -0.86 -1.54 4.24
C GLN A 113 -1.34 -1.82 2.82
N LEU A 114 -2.63 -2.11 2.65
CA LEU A 114 -3.23 -2.28 1.34
C LEU A 114 -3.14 -1.01 0.49
N ILE A 115 -3.43 0.17 1.06
CA ILE A 115 -3.30 1.44 0.34
C ILE A 115 -1.86 1.68 -0.10
N GLY A 116 -0.88 1.47 0.79
CA GLY A 116 0.54 1.61 0.47
C GLY A 116 0.99 0.67 -0.64
N MET A 117 0.60 -0.60 -0.54
CA MET A 117 0.89 -1.63 -1.54
C MET A 117 0.26 -1.29 -2.90
N VAL A 118 -1.00 -0.88 -2.94
CA VAL A 118 -1.69 -0.49 -4.17
C VAL A 118 -0.97 0.67 -4.84
N ARG A 119 -0.67 1.76 -4.12
CA ARG A 119 0.05 2.90 -4.70
C ARG A 119 1.42 2.50 -5.25
N GLN A 120 2.09 1.55 -4.60
CA GLN A 120 3.39 1.05 -5.06
C GLN A 120 3.25 0.18 -6.33
N LEU A 121 2.21 -0.64 -6.43
CA LEU A 121 1.87 -1.38 -7.65
C LEU A 121 1.51 -0.45 -8.81
N GLU A 122 0.70 0.58 -8.56
CA GLU A 122 0.35 1.59 -9.57
C GLU A 122 1.60 2.33 -10.08
N ALA A 123 2.51 2.69 -9.17
CA ALA A 123 3.77 3.37 -9.53
C ALA A 123 4.72 2.47 -10.34
N GLU A 124 4.75 1.16 -10.06
CA GLU A 124 5.65 0.22 -10.74
C GLU A 124 5.12 -0.26 -12.09
N PHE A 125 3.81 -0.54 -12.19
CA PHE A 125 3.19 -1.09 -13.39
C PHE A 125 2.44 -0.05 -14.23
N GLY A 126 2.35 1.21 -13.77
CA GLY A 126 1.65 2.30 -14.49
C GLY A 126 0.16 2.02 -14.71
N THR A 127 -0.44 1.16 -13.90
CA THR A 127 -1.83 0.73 -14.02
C THR A 127 -2.63 1.33 -12.87
N GLU A 128 -3.73 2.04 -13.15
CA GLU A 128 -4.64 2.50 -12.10
C GLU A 128 -5.40 1.30 -11.52
N ILE A 129 -5.31 1.12 -10.21
CA ILE A 129 -5.95 0.02 -9.48
C ILE A 129 -6.67 0.63 -8.27
N SER A 130 -7.99 0.63 -8.30
CA SER A 130 -8.75 1.17 -7.18
C SER A 130 -8.71 0.22 -5.97
N MET A 131 -8.76 0.79 -4.76
CA MET A 131 -8.84 -0.01 -3.54
C MET A 131 -10.07 -0.93 -3.51
N ARG A 132 -11.20 -0.44 -4.05
CA ARG A 132 -12.44 -1.23 -4.17
C ARG A 132 -12.24 -2.46 -5.05
N GLU A 133 -11.54 -2.30 -6.16
CA GLU A 133 -11.23 -3.37 -7.11
C GLU A 133 -10.32 -4.42 -6.49
N VAL A 134 -9.31 -4.02 -5.69
CA VAL A 134 -8.48 -4.96 -4.93
C VAL A 134 -9.28 -5.73 -3.88
N LEU A 135 -10.27 -5.10 -3.23
CA LEU A 135 -11.07 -5.78 -2.21
C LEU A 135 -12.19 -6.67 -2.78
N GLU A 136 -12.86 -6.23 -3.86
CA GLU A 136 -14.02 -6.91 -4.44
C GLU A 136 -13.66 -7.92 -5.54
N GLU A 137 -12.71 -7.58 -6.42
CA GLU A 137 -12.38 -8.35 -7.63
C GLU A 137 -11.03 -9.05 -7.54
N ALA A 138 -10.01 -8.37 -6.99
CA ALA A 138 -8.63 -8.80 -6.97
C ALA A 138 -8.10 -9.03 -5.55
N GLY A 139 -8.89 -9.72 -4.72
CA GLY A 139 -8.61 -9.93 -3.29
C GLY A 139 -7.38 -10.77 -2.94
N THR A 140 -6.74 -11.39 -3.93
CA THR A 140 -5.56 -12.26 -3.77
C THR A 140 -4.42 -11.79 -4.68
N PRO A 141 -3.15 -12.06 -4.31
CA PRO A 141 -1.98 -11.72 -5.14
C PRO A 141 -2.10 -12.19 -6.60
N ARG A 142 -2.65 -13.40 -6.81
CA ARG A 142 -2.85 -13.97 -8.14
C ARG A 142 -3.85 -13.19 -8.98
N LEU A 143 -4.98 -12.79 -8.39
CA LEU A 143 -6.01 -12.03 -9.11
C LEU A 143 -5.53 -10.61 -9.40
N THR A 144 -4.79 -9.97 -8.49
CA THR A 144 -4.17 -8.66 -8.74
C THR A 144 -3.17 -8.74 -9.90
N ALA A 145 -2.33 -9.77 -9.94
CA ALA A 145 -1.37 -9.96 -11.02
C ALA A 145 -2.05 -10.18 -12.38
N ALA A 146 -3.08 -11.02 -12.43
CA ALA A 146 -3.86 -11.26 -13.65
C ALA A 146 -4.54 -9.98 -14.16
N LEU A 147 -5.06 -9.13 -13.26
CA LEU A 147 -5.69 -7.86 -13.59
C LEU A 147 -4.68 -6.86 -14.16
N ILE A 148 -3.49 -6.76 -13.56
CA ILE A 148 -2.39 -5.93 -14.07
C ILE A 148 -1.92 -6.42 -15.44
N ALA A 149 -1.67 -7.73 -15.59
CA ALA A 149 -1.23 -8.32 -16.84
C ALA A 149 -2.27 -8.12 -17.96
N GLY A 150 -3.57 -8.28 -17.65
CA GLY A 150 -4.66 -8.03 -18.59
C GLY A 150 -4.71 -6.56 -19.07
N ARG A 151 -4.47 -5.60 -18.18
CA ARG A 151 -4.41 -4.17 -18.53
C ARG A 151 -3.16 -3.82 -19.34
N ALA A 152 -2.01 -4.36 -18.97
CA ALA A 152 -0.76 -4.18 -19.70
C ALA A 152 -0.85 -4.75 -21.13
N ALA A 153 -1.40 -5.95 -21.31
CA ALA A 153 -1.61 -6.57 -22.62
C ALA A 153 -2.58 -5.75 -23.49
N ALA A 154 -3.66 -5.23 -22.91
CA ALA A 154 -4.61 -4.35 -23.61
C ALA A 154 -3.97 -3.01 -24.04
N ALA A 155 -3.09 -2.43 -23.21
CA ALA A 155 -2.34 -1.23 -23.55
C ALA A 155 -1.35 -1.46 -24.70
N THR A 156 -0.59 -2.56 -24.67
CA THR A 156 0.35 -2.96 -25.73
C THR A 156 -0.37 -3.20 -27.06
N THR A 157 -1.54 -3.84 -27.03
CA THR A 157 -2.35 -4.08 -28.24
C THR A 157 -2.83 -2.77 -28.86
N ARG A 158 -3.27 -1.81 -28.03
CA ARG A 158 -3.73 -0.49 -28.49
C ARG A 158 -2.59 0.35 -29.09
N ALA A 159 -1.40 0.31 -28.48
CA ALA A 159 -0.20 0.95 -29.01
C ALA A 159 0.22 0.35 -30.36
N GLY A 160 0.16 -0.98 -30.51
CA GLY A 160 0.43 -1.67 -31.77
C GLY A 160 -0.52 -1.30 -32.91
N THR A 161 -1.80 -1.06 -32.62
CA THR A 161 -2.77 -0.58 -33.63
C THR A 161 -2.62 0.91 -33.97
N ALA A 162 -2.08 1.73 -33.07
CA ALA A 162 -1.87 3.17 -33.31
C ALA A 162 -0.62 3.45 -34.17
N THR A 163 0.38 2.56 -34.15
CA THR A 163 1.58 2.66 -35.01
C THR A 163 1.29 2.42 -36.50
N ALA A 164 0.14 1.84 -36.87
CA ALA A 164 -0.24 1.64 -38.27
C ALA A 164 -0.95 2.86 -38.91
N ALA A 165 -1.28 3.92 -38.16
CA ALA A 165 -2.10 5.04 -38.63
C ALA A 165 -1.38 6.40 -38.72
N THR A 166 -0.05 6.46 -38.60
CA THR A 166 0.69 7.74 -38.68
C THR A 166 1.58 7.83 -39.91
N THR A 167 0.97 7.90 -41.08
CA THR A 167 1.52 8.65 -42.22
C THR A 167 0.37 9.21 -43.06
N THR A 168 -0.18 10.37 -42.71
CA THR A 168 -0.50 11.45 -43.66
C THR A 168 -1.14 12.67 -42.96
N THR A 169 -0.66 13.85 -43.40
CA THR A 169 -1.36 15.14 -43.44
C THR A 169 -1.18 16.11 -42.25
N THR A 170 -0.09 16.86 -42.37
CA THR A 170 0.02 18.31 -42.14
C THR A 170 -1.17 19.07 -42.74
N GLU A 171 -1.74 20.06 -42.03
CA GLU A 171 -1.85 21.47 -42.46
C GLU A 171 -3.02 22.27 -41.84
N ALA A 172 -2.66 23.48 -41.40
CA ALA A 172 -3.44 24.73 -41.30
C ALA A 172 -4.47 24.96 -40.17
N ALA A 173 -4.01 25.83 -39.27
CA ALA A 173 -4.77 26.74 -38.42
C ALA A 173 -5.82 27.61 -39.14
N ALA A 174 -6.90 27.96 -38.45
CA ALA A 174 -7.30 29.35 -38.22
C ALA A 174 -8.53 29.44 -37.29
N ALA A 175 -8.39 30.28 -36.26
CA ALA A 175 -9.44 30.75 -35.36
C ALA A 175 -10.45 31.67 -36.07
N VAL A 176 -11.68 31.81 -35.55
CA VAL A 176 -12.41 33.09 -35.33
C VAL A 176 -13.63 32.85 -34.42
N LYS A 177 -13.74 33.62 -33.33
CA LYS A 177 -14.97 34.01 -32.61
C LYS A 177 -15.49 35.33 -33.25
N PRO A 178 -16.80 35.65 -33.29
CA PRO A 178 -17.46 36.28 -32.13
C PRO A 178 -18.97 35.98 -31.91
N MET A 179 -19.43 36.33 -30.70
CA MET A 179 -20.81 36.50 -30.19
C MET A 179 -21.58 37.63 -30.95
N PRO A 180 -22.91 37.88 -30.79
CA PRO A 180 -23.63 38.01 -29.49
C PRO A 180 -25.16 37.65 -29.38
N VAL A 181 -25.57 37.43 -28.11
CA VAL A 181 -26.78 37.82 -27.33
C VAL A 181 -28.21 37.65 -27.91
N ALA A 182 -29.09 36.91 -27.19
CA ALA A 182 -30.30 37.44 -26.50
C ALA A 182 -31.25 36.36 -25.89
N THR A 183 -31.33 36.37 -24.55
CA THR A 183 -32.51 36.34 -23.66
C THR A 183 -33.53 35.18 -23.62
N ALA A 184 -33.64 34.63 -22.40
CA ALA A 184 -34.81 34.10 -21.67
C ALA A 184 -35.61 32.91 -22.22
N GLN A 185 -35.71 31.86 -21.41
CA GLN A 185 -36.94 31.51 -20.69
C GLN A 185 -36.71 30.41 -19.63
N THR A 186 -37.14 30.71 -18.42
CA THR A 186 -37.20 29.83 -17.25
C THR A 186 -38.29 28.77 -17.43
N PRO A 187 -38.06 27.47 -17.19
CA PRO A 187 -39.17 26.54 -17.03
C PRO A 187 -39.73 26.65 -15.61
N THR A 188 -41.02 26.94 -15.53
CA THR A 188 -41.89 26.92 -14.35
C THR A 188 -41.93 25.51 -13.73
N PRO A 189 -41.81 25.38 -12.38
CA PRO A 189 -42.03 24.10 -11.71
C PRO A 189 -43.53 23.79 -11.61
N VAL A 190 -43.91 22.57 -12.00
CA VAL A 190 -45.24 22.01 -11.81
C VAL A 190 -45.54 21.89 -10.32
N ALA A 191 -46.62 22.54 -9.88
CA ALA A 191 -47.16 22.42 -8.54
C ALA A 191 -47.76 21.02 -8.34
N ILE A 192 -47.17 20.23 -7.44
CA ILE A 192 -47.80 19.05 -6.87
C ILE A 192 -48.25 19.44 -5.46
N GLN A 193 -49.57 19.49 -5.27
CA GLN A 193 -50.21 19.73 -3.97
C GLN A 193 -49.95 18.52 -3.04
N PRO A 194 -49.62 18.73 -1.75
CA PRO A 194 -49.41 17.64 -0.82
C PRO A 194 -50.73 17.06 -0.30
N MET A 195 -50.85 15.72 -0.28
CA MET A 195 -51.83 15.01 0.54
C MET A 195 -51.30 14.83 1.98
N PRO A 196 -52.15 14.83 3.01
CA PRO A 196 -51.71 14.68 4.40
C PRO A 196 -51.65 13.19 4.77
N VAL A 197 -50.46 12.69 5.14
CA VAL A 197 -50.33 11.37 5.78
C VAL A 197 -49.34 11.47 6.94
N ALA A 198 -49.88 11.13 8.11
CA ALA A 198 -49.25 10.58 9.31
C ALA A 198 -47.96 11.22 9.84
N THR A 199 -48.12 11.86 11.00
CA THR A 199 -47.07 12.21 11.97
C THR A 199 -46.24 10.98 12.37
N GLU A 200 -44.99 10.92 11.89
CA GLU A 200 -43.91 10.15 12.53
C GLU A 200 -43.04 11.08 13.40
N PRO A 201 -42.52 10.60 14.53
CA PRO A 201 -41.79 11.43 15.48
C PRO A 201 -40.42 11.86 14.90
N THR A 202 -40.19 13.17 14.98
CA THR A 202 -38.95 13.87 14.64
C THR A 202 -37.71 13.20 15.25
N PRO A 203 -36.70 12.77 14.46
CA PRO A 203 -35.41 12.45 15.02
C PRO A 203 -34.73 13.76 15.46
N VAL A 204 -34.39 13.83 16.74
CA VAL A 204 -33.59 14.90 17.33
C VAL A 204 -32.24 14.96 16.59
N PRO A 205 -31.81 16.10 16.02
CA PRO A 205 -30.49 16.21 15.42
C PRO A 205 -29.44 16.14 16.53
N VAL A 206 -28.73 15.01 16.61
CA VAL A 206 -27.47 14.92 17.35
C VAL A 206 -26.43 15.82 16.66
N PRO A 207 -25.72 16.71 17.38
CA PRO A 207 -24.65 17.48 16.78
C PRO A 207 -23.51 16.52 16.42
N VAL A 208 -23.22 16.38 15.13
CA VAL A 208 -22.04 15.69 14.63
C VAL A 208 -20.84 16.60 14.87
N THR A 209 -20.29 16.56 16.08
CA THR A 209 -19.02 17.21 16.41
C THR A 209 -17.88 16.24 16.14
N ASP A 210 -17.40 16.23 14.90
CA ASP A 210 -15.98 16.16 14.49
C ASP A 210 -15.94 15.82 13.00
N ALA A 211 -16.00 16.87 12.16
CA ALA A 211 -15.61 16.72 10.77
C ALA A 211 -14.08 16.67 10.72
N PRO A 212 -13.46 15.67 10.07
CA PRO A 212 -12.02 15.68 9.87
C PRO A 212 -11.63 16.93 9.07
N VAL A 213 -10.77 17.75 9.65
CA VAL A 213 -10.23 18.96 9.01
C VAL A 213 -9.29 18.51 7.91
N TYR A 214 -9.80 18.43 6.67
CA TYR A 214 -8.98 18.11 5.50
C TYR A 214 -8.11 19.32 5.11
N ALA A 215 -6.81 19.08 4.94
CA ALA A 215 -5.91 20.09 4.43
C ALA A 215 -6.35 20.55 3.03
N THR A 216 -6.40 21.87 2.84
CA THR A 216 -6.71 22.47 1.54
C THR A 216 -5.59 22.18 0.54
N ARG A 217 -5.91 22.19 -0.76
CA ARG A 217 -4.91 21.99 -1.83
C ARG A 217 -3.76 23.00 -1.76
N ALA A 218 -4.01 24.20 -1.23
CA ALA A 218 -3.00 25.22 -1.01
C ALA A 218 -2.02 24.85 0.11
N GLU A 219 -2.52 24.30 1.22
CA GLU A 219 -1.70 23.84 2.35
C GLU A 219 -0.83 22.65 1.96
N VAL A 220 -1.36 21.72 1.15
CA VAL A 220 -0.58 20.58 0.64
C VAL A 220 0.55 21.07 -0.29
N ALA A 221 0.30 22.08 -1.13
CA ALA A 221 1.32 22.67 -1.98
C ALA A 221 2.41 23.36 -1.15
N ALA A 222 2.03 24.13 -0.12
CA ALA A 222 2.98 24.76 0.79
C ALA A 222 3.84 23.74 1.54
N LEU A 223 3.24 22.64 2.02
CA LEU A 223 3.97 21.56 2.68
C LEU A 223 4.94 20.84 1.72
N SER A 224 4.53 20.60 0.47
CA SER A 224 5.43 19.98 -0.52
C SER A 224 6.64 20.85 -0.84
N GLU A 225 6.45 22.17 -0.89
CA GLU A 225 7.53 23.13 -1.11
C GLU A 225 8.48 23.16 0.09
N GLN A 226 7.94 23.12 1.31
CA GLN A 226 8.73 23.06 2.54
C GLN A 226 9.55 21.76 2.65
N ILE A 227 8.99 20.61 2.24
CA ILE A 227 9.73 19.34 2.19
C ILE A 227 10.88 19.41 1.18
N ARG A 228 10.64 20.00 0.00
CA ARG A 228 11.67 20.17 -1.03
C ARG A 228 12.82 21.07 -0.53
N GLN A 229 12.48 22.20 0.10
CA GLN A 229 13.48 23.09 0.69
C GLN A 229 14.29 22.40 1.79
N LEU A 230 13.64 21.60 2.63
CA LEU A 230 14.34 20.85 3.67
C LEU A 230 15.29 19.80 3.06
N ALA A 231 14.87 19.11 2.01
CA ALA A 231 15.72 18.15 1.29
C ALA A 231 16.95 18.82 0.66
N GLU A 232 16.79 20.00 0.07
CA GLU A 232 17.89 20.80 -0.49
C GLU A 232 18.90 21.22 0.59
N VAL A 233 18.40 21.70 1.75
CA VAL A 233 19.26 22.07 2.89
C VAL A 233 20.01 20.85 3.44
N GLN A 234 19.35 19.70 3.57
CA GLN A 234 19.99 18.47 4.03
C GLN A 234 21.09 18.01 3.05
N ALA A 235 20.83 18.08 1.74
CA ALA A 235 21.82 17.72 0.72
C ALA A 235 23.04 18.66 0.73
N ALA A 236 22.82 19.97 0.92
CA ALA A 236 23.89 20.94 1.08
C ALA A 236 24.73 20.64 2.34
N MET A 237 24.08 20.34 3.47
CA MET A 237 24.77 20.03 4.72
C MET A 237 25.64 18.76 4.61
N VAL A 238 25.14 17.71 3.96
CA VAL A 238 25.91 16.47 3.70
C VAL A 238 27.14 16.75 2.84
N THR A 239 27.01 17.61 1.83
CA THR A 239 28.12 18.01 0.96
C THR A 239 29.16 18.84 1.71
N GLN A 240 28.74 19.75 2.59
CA GLN A 240 29.68 20.51 3.44
C GLN A 240 30.41 19.61 4.44
N LEU A 241 29.74 18.61 5.00
CA LEU A 241 30.38 17.63 5.89
C LEU A 241 31.38 16.76 5.14
N SER A 242 31.08 16.34 3.90
CA SER A 242 32.02 15.54 3.11
C SER A 242 33.27 16.35 2.73
N GLU A 243 33.12 17.63 2.35
CA GLU A 243 34.25 18.53 2.09
C GLU A 243 35.09 18.79 3.35
N ALA A 244 34.45 19.01 4.51
CA ALA A 244 35.15 19.22 5.78
C ALA A 244 35.96 17.98 6.20
N VAL A 245 35.40 16.78 6.03
CA VAL A 245 36.14 15.52 6.28
C VAL A 245 37.28 15.36 5.28
N ALA A 246 37.07 15.66 3.99
CA ALA A 246 38.14 15.61 2.98
C ALA A 246 39.30 16.56 3.33
N LEU A 247 39.02 17.77 3.80
CA LEU A 247 40.06 18.71 4.25
C LEU A 247 40.80 18.26 5.52
N LEU A 248 40.09 17.65 6.48
CA LEU A 248 40.71 17.10 7.69
C LEU A 248 41.60 15.89 7.39
N THR A 249 41.17 15.00 6.49
CA THR A 249 41.98 13.85 6.06
C THR A 249 43.23 14.32 5.29
N ALA A 250 43.10 15.28 4.37
CA ALA A 250 44.25 15.85 3.66
C ALA A 250 45.28 16.49 4.61
N ARG A 251 44.83 17.18 5.67
CA ARG A 251 45.71 17.80 6.68
C ARG A 251 46.44 16.77 7.55
N THR A 252 45.81 15.65 7.88
CA THR A 252 46.43 14.59 8.70
C THR A 252 47.43 13.76 7.89
N SER A 253 47.19 13.53 6.59
CA SER A 253 48.16 12.87 5.71
C SER A 253 49.41 13.73 5.40
N GLY A 254 49.33 15.06 5.56
CA GLY A 254 50.46 15.96 5.33
C GLY A 254 51.46 16.08 6.49
N THR A 255 51.16 15.51 7.66
CA THR A 255 52.00 15.63 8.87
C THR A 255 52.90 14.43 9.14
N ASP A 256 52.84 13.36 8.35
CA ASP A 256 53.63 12.12 8.54
C ASP A 256 54.84 12.01 7.58
N GLY A 257 55.34 13.18 7.15
CA GLY A 257 56.44 13.30 6.20
C GLY A 257 57.37 14.45 6.55
N ARG A 258 58.02 14.39 7.71
CA ARG A 258 59.21 15.21 7.99
C ARG A 258 60.12 14.59 9.03
#